data_AF-A0A1B2J8V6-F1
#
_entry.id   AF-A0A1B2J8V6-F1
#
_cell.length_a   1.000
_cell.length_b   1.000
_cell.length_c   1.000
_cell.angle_alpha   90.00
_cell.angle_beta   90.00
_cell.angle_gamma   90.00
#
_symmetry.space_group_name_H-M   'P 1'
#
loop_
_entity.id
_entity.type
_entity.pdbx_description
1 polymer ?
#
loop_
_entity_poly.entity_id
_entity_poly.type
_entity_poly.pdbx_seq_one_letter_code
_entity_poly.pdbx_strand_id
1 'polypeptide(L)'
;MPEPNDEPPSGFNWWRRTLSYKTGLGLTQEEKVKYENDLKLKKSKDDCTRCYEYRDWMLRYSPTVKFLMDQISQAGGQISAKDIVCDECDDLKGGGFHPEIGILICQNRLIDKWHLEDIVSHELIHAYDNTKFKVDWFNLRHHACSEIRASSLSGECRIMQQFWRSSISRFNSGHQDCVRRRAVLSLQANPNCKDKDQAQSIVDEVFESCFNDTRPFEMIYR
;
A
#
# COMPACT_ATOMS: atom_id res chain seq x y z
N MET A 1 -24.23 -16.92 7.80
CA MET A 1 -23.12 -17.88 7.59
C MET A 1 -23.30 -18.45 6.20
N PRO A 2 -22.35 -18.32 5.26
CA PRO A 2 -22.46 -18.99 3.97
C PRO A 2 -22.38 -20.50 4.17
N GLU A 3 -23.08 -21.26 3.33
CA GLU A 3 -23.26 -22.70 3.47
C GLU A 3 -22.04 -23.48 2.93
N PRO A 4 -21.83 -24.76 3.32
CA PRO A 4 -20.63 -25.54 2.99
C PRO A 4 -20.40 -25.82 1.49
N ASN A 5 -21.30 -25.38 0.61
CA ASN A 5 -21.29 -25.63 -0.85
C ASN A 5 -20.99 -24.37 -1.70
N ASP A 6 -20.46 -23.30 -1.10
CA ASP A 6 -20.26 -22.00 -1.77
C ASP A 6 -18.88 -21.80 -2.44
N GLU A 7 -18.05 -22.85 -2.57
CA GLU A 7 -16.80 -22.71 -3.32
C GLU A 7 -17.02 -22.74 -4.85
N PRO A 8 -16.44 -21.79 -5.61
CA PRO A 8 -16.50 -21.80 -7.06
C PRO A 8 -15.98 -23.13 -7.64
N PRO A 9 -16.61 -23.69 -8.70
CA PRO A 9 -16.12 -24.90 -9.32
C PRO A 9 -14.72 -24.69 -9.89
N SER A 10 -13.96 -25.78 -10.00
CA SER A 10 -12.59 -25.80 -10.49
C SER A 10 -12.44 -26.66 -11.76
N GLY A 11 -11.24 -26.65 -12.36
CA GLY A 11 -10.89 -27.51 -13.50
C GLY A 11 -11.77 -27.32 -14.73
N PHE A 12 -12.19 -28.45 -15.34
CA PHE A 12 -12.99 -28.46 -16.57
C PHE A 12 -14.35 -27.74 -16.42
N ASN A 13 -14.99 -27.85 -15.25
CA ASN A 13 -16.27 -27.18 -14.99
C ASN A 13 -16.13 -25.66 -14.97
N TRP A 14 -15.05 -25.13 -14.38
CA TRP A 14 -14.74 -23.71 -14.46
C TRP A 14 -14.51 -23.27 -15.90
N TRP A 15 -13.68 -24.01 -16.65
CA TRP A 15 -13.40 -23.72 -18.06
C TRP A 15 -14.66 -23.67 -18.91
N ARG A 16 -15.56 -24.65 -18.75
CA ARG A 16 -16.85 -24.70 -19.46
C ARG A 16 -17.69 -23.45 -19.17
N ARG A 17 -17.82 -23.07 -17.89
CA ARG A 17 -18.57 -21.87 -17.47
C ARG A 17 -17.95 -20.59 -18.00
N THR A 18 -16.62 -20.48 -17.98
CA THR A 18 -15.89 -19.34 -18.56
C THR A 18 -16.14 -19.22 -20.06
N LEU A 19 -16.16 -20.33 -20.81
CA LEU A 19 -16.49 -20.31 -22.24
C LEU A 19 -17.93 -19.89 -22.51
N SER A 20 -18.90 -20.46 -21.78
CA SER A 20 -20.31 -20.04 -21.87
C SER A 20 -20.47 -18.54 -21.57
N TYR A 21 -19.79 -18.02 -20.54
CA TYR A 21 -19.78 -16.60 -20.21
C TYR A 21 -19.17 -15.72 -21.31
N LYS A 22 -18.01 -16.11 -21.87
CA LYS A 22 -17.32 -15.35 -22.92
C LYS A 22 -18.07 -15.35 -24.25
N THR A 23 -18.76 -16.44 -24.57
CA THR A 23 -19.45 -16.61 -25.86
C THR A 23 -20.91 -16.18 -25.81
N GLY A 24 -21.51 -16.08 -24.62
CA GLY A 24 -22.94 -15.82 -24.44
C GLY A 24 -23.84 -16.99 -24.87
N LEU A 25 -23.25 -18.12 -25.28
CA LEU A 25 -24.01 -19.28 -25.77
C LEU A 25 -24.55 -20.10 -24.60
N GLY A 26 -25.88 -20.22 -24.54
CA GLY A 26 -26.57 -21.08 -23.58
C GLY A 26 -26.45 -20.62 -22.13
N LEU A 27 -26.27 -19.31 -21.90
CA LEU A 27 -26.15 -18.73 -20.56
C LEU A 27 -27.41 -17.96 -20.19
N THR A 28 -28.11 -18.39 -19.14
CA THR A 28 -29.21 -17.61 -18.56
C THR A 28 -28.69 -16.41 -17.77
N GLN A 29 -29.55 -15.43 -17.49
CA GLN A 29 -29.18 -14.27 -16.68
C GLN A 29 -28.80 -14.66 -15.25
N GLU A 30 -29.47 -15.66 -14.67
CA GLU A 30 -29.14 -16.19 -13.34
C GLU A 30 -27.76 -16.86 -13.32
N GLU A 31 -27.45 -17.68 -14.33
CA GLU A 31 -26.12 -18.31 -14.46
C GLU A 31 -25.02 -17.29 -14.68
N LYS A 32 -25.32 -16.19 -15.39
CA LYS A 32 -24.40 -15.08 -15.57
C LYS A 32 -24.05 -14.42 -14.23
N VAL A 33 -25.06 -14.03 -13.45
CA VAL A 33 -24.87 -13.40 -12.13
C VAL A 33 -24.12 -14.36 -11.19
N LYS A 34 -24.49 -15.64 -11.18
CA LYS A 34 -23.78 -16.66 -10.40
C LYS A 34 -22.32 -16.78 -10.80
N TYR A 35 -22.02 -16.79 -12.10
CA TYR A 35 -20.64 -16.82 -12.60
C TYR A 35 -19.84 -15.57 -12.21
N GLU A 36 -20.44 -14.38 -12.28
CA GLU A 36 -19.78 -13.13 -11.88
C GLU A 36 -19.44 -13.12 -10.39
N ASN A 37 -20.35 -13.60 -9.53
CA ASN A 37 -20.10 -13.75 -8.10
C ASN A 37 -18.99 -14.77 -7.82
N ASP A 38 -19.06 -15.95 -8.46
CA ASP A 38 -18.04 -16.99 -8.31
C ASP A 38 -16.66 -16.52 -8.80
N LEU A 39 -16.63 -15.73 -9.88
CA LEU A 39 -15.41 -15.10 -10.39
C LEU A 39 -14.83 -14.10 -9.39
N LYS A 40 -15.67 -13.26 -8.75
CA LYS A 40 -15.23 -12.34 -7.72
C LYS A 40 -14.64 -13.08 -6.52
N LEU A 41 -15.32 -14.12 -6.03
CA LEU A 41 -14.86 -14.95 -4.91
C LEU A 41 -13.52 -15.64 -5.23
N LYS A 42 -13.41 -16.26 -6.40
CA LYS A 42 -12.18 -16.91 -6.86
C LYS A 42 -11.03 -15.91 -6.94
N LYS A 43 -11.27 -14.76 -7.55
CA LYS A 43 -10.27 -13.69 -7.67
C LYS A 43 -9.83 -13.17 -6.31
N SER A 44 -10.76 -12.90 -5.39
CA SER A 44 -10.42 -12.40 -4.04
C SER A 44 -9.57 -13.43 -3.27
N LYS A 45 -9.88 -14.72 -3.37
CA LYS A 45 -9.07 -15.81 -2.79
C LYS A 45 -7.67 -15.90 -3.40
N ASP A 46 -7.55 -15.80 -4.72
CA ASP A 46 -6.26 -15.83 -5.43
C ASP A 46 -5.41 -14.60 -5.10
N ASP A 47 -6.02 -13.41 -5.05
CA ASP A 47 -5.37 -12.15 -4.68
C ASP A 47 -4.89 -12.17 -3.22
N CYS A 48 -5.69 -12.69 -2.29
CA CYS A 48 -5.32 -12.88 -0.88
C CYS A 48 -4.11 -13.80 -0.72
N THR A 49 -4.16 -14.97 -1.38
CA THR A 49 -3.08 -15.96 -1.35
C THR A 49 -1.78 -15.33 -1.87
N ARG A 50 -1.84 -14.67 -3.03
CA ARG A 50 -0.69 -13.99 -3.64
C ARG A 50 -0.15 -12.87 -2.74
N CYS A 51 -1.02 -12.10 -2.08
CA CYS A 51 -0.60 -11.05 -1.16
C CYS A 51 0.22 -11.62 0.00
N TYR A 52 -0.24 -12.71 0.64
CA TYR A 52 0.49 -13.36 1.72
C TYR A 52 1.80 -14.00 1.27
N GLU A 53 1.83 -14.65 0.09
CA GLU A 53 3.08 -15.16 -0.49
C GLU A 53 4.12 -14.06 -0.69
N TYR A 54 3.70 -12.91 -1.22
CA TYR A 54 4.58 -11.76 -1.44
C TYR A 54 5.00 -11.13 -0.11
N ARG A 55 4.08 -10.94 0.84
CA ARG A 55 4.38 -10.46 2.20
C ARG A 55 5.46 -11.32 2.84
N ASP A 56 5.27 -12.63 2.87
CA ASP A 56 6.21 -13.56 3.51
C ASP A 56 7.56 -13.57 2.81
N TRP A 57 7.55 -13.43 1.48
CA TRP A 57 8.78 -13.25 0.72
C TRP A 57 9.50 -11.96 1.13
N MET A 58 8.80 -10.82 1.27
CA MET A 58 9.42 -9.56 1.69
C MET A 58 10.01 -9.65 3.09
N LEU A 59 9.27 -10.21 4.05
CA LEU A 59 9.75 -10.38 5.42
C LEU A 59 11.00 -11.27 5.49
N ARG A 60 11.13 -12.24 4.59
CA ARG A 60 12.27 -13.16 4.56
C ARG A 60 13.47 -12.61 3.78
N TYR A 61 13.22 -11.93 2.65
CA TYR A 61 14.24 -11.67 1.65
C TYR A 61 14.44 -10.20 1.27
N SER A 62 13.46 -9.31 1.46
CA SER A 62 13.68 -7.88 1.14
C SER A 62 14.62 -7.25 2.17
N PRO A 63 15.79 -6.72 1.75
CA PRO A 63 16.70 -6.04 2.67
C PRO A 63 16.06 -4.81 3.31
N THR A 64 15.26 -4.07 2.54
CA THR A 64 14.56 -2.86 3.01
C THR A 64 13.54 -3.20 4.10
N VAL A 65 12.67 -4.18 3.85
CA VAL A 65 11.64 -4.56 4.82
C VAL A 65 12.27 -5.10 6.11
N LYS A 66 13.28 -5.97 5.99
CA LYS A 66 14.00 -6.51 7.16
C LYS A 66 14.71 -5.43 7.96
N PHE A 67 15.36 -4.50 7.27
CA PHE A 67 16.01 -3.36 7.90
C PHE A 67 15.01 -2.52 8.68
N LEU A 68 13.88 -2.14 8.07
CA LEU A 68 12.85 -1.34 8.74
C LEU A 68 12.26 -2.06 9.97
N MET A 69 11.97 -3.35 9.86
CA MET A 69 11.50 -4.15 11.01
C MET A 69 12.51 -4.16 12.16
N ASP A 70 13.80 -4.32 11.85
CA ASP A 70 14.86 -4.27 12.84
C ASP A 70 14.98 -2.88 13.49
N GLN A 71 14.88 -1.81 12.69
CA GLN A 71 14.93 -0.44 13.20
C GLN A 71 13.73 -0.07 14.08
N ILE A 72 12.54 -0.61 13.78
CA ILE A 72 11.36 -0.49 14.66
C ILE A 72 11.63 -1.21 15.99
N SER A 73 12.19 -2.42 15.94
CA SER A 73 12.58 -3.19 17.13
C SER A 73 13.57 -2.44 18.01
N GLN A 74 14.63 -1.88 17.40
CA GLN A 74 15.63 -1.07 18.11
C GLN A 74 15.05 0.23 18.68
N ALA A 75 14.01 0.79 18.06
CA ALA A 75 13.29 1.95 18.58
C ALA A 75 12.32 1.59 19.73
N GLY A 76 12.17 0.31 20.07
CA GLY A 76 11.30 -0.20 21.14
C GLY A 76 9.89 -0.57 20.67
N GLY A 77 9.66 -0.67 19.36
CA GLY A 77 8.41 -1.16 18.78
C GLY A 77 8.47 -2.65 18.50
N GLN A 78 7.33 -3.28 18.25
CA GLN A 78 7.28 -4.69 17.88
C GLN A 78 6.28 -4.89 16.75
N ILE A 79 6.79 -5.25 15.57
CA ILE A 79 5.99 -5.67 14.42
C ILE A 79 6.46 -7.04 13.97
N SER A 80 5.51 -7.90 13.66
CA SER A 80 5.72 -9.26 13.19
C SER A 80 4.75 -9.61 12.06
N ALA A 81 4.89 -10.79 11.48
CA ALA A 81 4.05 -11.21 10.35
C ALA A 81 2.54 -11.20 10.66
N LYS A 82 2.15 -11.44 11.92
CA LYS A 82 0.74 -11.39 12.37
C LYS A 82 0.15 -9.98 12.35
N ASP A 83 1.01 -8.95 12.42
CA ASP A 83 0.61 -7.55 12.47
C ASP A 83 0.55 -6.96 11.05
N ILE A 84 0.79 -7.77 10.00
CA ILE A 84 0.72 -7.39 8.60
C ILE A 84 -0.30 -8.27 7.90
N VAL A 85 -1.49 -7.72 7.66
CA VAL A 85 -2.68 -8.43 7.18
C VAL A 85 -2.97 -8.05 5.73
N CYS A 86 -3.34 -9.04 4.92
CA CYS A 86 -3.84 -8.83 3.56
C CYS A 86 -5.36 -8.95 3.59
N ASP A 87 -6.07 -7.94 3.07
CA ASP A 87 -7.53 -7.97 2.97
C ASP A 87 -8.04 -7.19 1.74
N GLU A 88 -9.31 -7.34 1.42
CA GLU A 88 -10.00 -6.56 0.38
C GLU A 88 -10.33 -5.16 0.91
N CYS A 89 -9.96 -4.13 0.15
CA CYS A 89 -10.24 -2.73 0.50
C CYS A 89 -11.17 -2.08 -0.53
N ASP A 90 -12.13 -1.29 -0.05
CA ASP A 90 -12.99 -0.47 -0.92
C ASP A 90 -12.23 0.74 -1.49
N ASP A 91 -11.33 1.30 -0.69
CA ASP A 91 -10.52 2.47 -1.07
C ASP A 91 -9.51 2.17 -2.18
N LEU A 92 -9.04 3.24 -2.85
CA LEU A 92 -8.00 3.17 -3.89
C LEU A 92 -6.56 3.10 -3.34
N LYS A 93 -6.39 3.03 -2.01
CA LYS A 93 -5.08 2.96 -1.36
C LYS A 93 -4.50 1.55 -1.38
N GLY A 94 -3.16 1.45 -1.42
CA GLY A 94 -2.45 0.16 -1.45
C GLY A 94 -2.36 -0.53 -0.09
N GLY A 95 -2.45 0.24 1.00
CA GLY A 95 -2.39 -0.24 2.36
C GLY A 95 -2.70 0.86 3.38
N GLY A 96 -2.40 0.59 4.64
CA GLY A 96 -2.43 1.58 5.72
C GLY A 96 -1.89 1.04 7.04
N PHE A 97 -1.35 1.93 7.86
CA PHE A 97 -0.87 1.65 9.21
C PHE A 97 -1.82 2.22 10.26
N HIS A 98 -2.03 1.45 11.34
CA HIS A 98 -2.71 1.93 12.54
C HIS A 98 -1.93 1.47 13.80
N PRO A 99 -1.64 2.37 14.77
CA PRO A 99 -0.79 2.06 15.93
C PRO A 99 -1.20 0.82 16.74
N GLU A 100 -2.51 0.58 16.87
CA GLU A 100 -3.06 -0.52 17.69
C GLU A 100 -3.37 -1.80 16.89
N ILE A 101 -3.51 -1.69 15.57
CA ILE A 101 -4.01 -2.80 14.73
C ILE A 101 -2.87 -3.40 13.90
N GLY A 102 -1.92 -2.57 13.45
CA GLY A 102 -0.82 -2.98 12.59
C GLY A 102 -0.97 -2.44 11.17
N ILE A 103 -0.52 -3.22 10.19
CA ILE A 103 -0.44 -2.86 8.78
C ILE A 103 -1.47 -3.67 8.01
N LEU A 104 -2.29 -2.97 7.23
CA LEU A 104 -3.20 -3.54 6.23
C LEU A 104 -2.58 -3.39 4.84
N ILE A 105 -2.59 -4.45 4.05
CA ILE A 105 -2.27 -4.46 2.62
C ILE A 105 -3.55 -4.77 1.84
N CYS A 106 -3.92 -3.88 0.93
CA CYS A 106 -5.11 -4.02 0.11
C CYS A 106 -4.85 -4.99 -1.05
N GLN A 107 -5.21 -6.27 -0.88
CA GLN A 107 -4.88 -7.36 -1.80
C GLN A 107 -5.41 -7.13 -3.23
N ASN A 108 -6.57 -6.48 -3.33
CA ASN A 108 -7.25 -6.15 -4.58
C ASN A 108 -6.64 -4.92 -5.30
N ARG A 109 -5.66 -4.25 -4.69
CA ARG A 109 -4.92 -3.12 -5.27
C ARG A 109 -3.47 -3.47 -5.63
N LEU A 110 -3.05 -4.70 -5.35
CA LEU A 110 -1.70 -5.15 -5.58
C LEU A 110 -1.43 -5.43 -7.07
N ILE A 111 -0.32 -4.90 -7.58
CA ILE A 111 0.07 -5.04 -9.00
C ILE A 111 1.04 -6.19 -9.14
N ASP A 112 2.15 -6.13 -8.40
CA ASP A 112 3.17 -7.16 -8.35
C ASP A 112 3.88 -7.15 -6.98
N LYS A 113 4.88 -8.02 -6.84
CA LYS A 113 5.66 -8.15 -5.60
C LYS A 113 6.46 -6.88 -5.26
N TRP A 114 6.93 -6.12 -6.24
CA TRP A 114 7.73 -4.92 -5.99
C TRP A 114 6.85 -3.76 -5.55
N HIS A 115 5.64 -3.67 -6.11
CA HIS A 115 4.62 -2.77 -5.60
C HIS A 115 4.27 -3.08 -4.13
N LEU A 116 4.19 -4.36 -3.75
CA LEU A 116 4.02 -4.74 -2.33
C LEU A 116 5.21 -4.30 -1.48
N GLU A 117 6.44 -4.43 -1.98
CA GLU A 117 7.62 -3.95 -1.25
C GLU A 117 7.53 -2.46 -0.94
N ASP A 118 7.14 -1.64 -1.92
CA ASP A 118 6.99 -0.20 -1.74
C ASP A 118 5.86 0.12 -0.74
N ILE A 119 4.70 -0.56 -0.83
CA ILE A 119 3.59 -0.42 0.13
C ILE A 119 4.04 -0.78 1.54
N VAL A 120 4.60 -1.98 1.75
CA VAL A 120 5.01 -2.44 3.08
C VAL A 120 6.12 -1.55 3.66
N SER A 121 7.04 -1.08 2.82
CA SER A 121 8.09 -0.15 3.26
C SER A 121 7.50 1.19 3.71
N HIS A 122 6.52 1.73 2.97
CA HIS A 122 5.78 2.94 3.35
C HIS A 122 5.13 2.78 4.73
N GLU A 123 4.35 1.71 4.92
CA GLU A 123 3.66 1.48 6.20
C GLU A 123 4.62 1.17 7.36
N LEU A 124 5.76 0.52 7.10
CA LEU A 124 6.78 0.31 8.12
C LEU A 124 7.50 1.61 8.52
N ILE A 125 7.62 2.59 7.61
CA ILE A 125 8.14 3.92 7.97
C ILE A 125 7.16 4.62 8.91
N HIS A 126 5.84 4.54 8.67
CA HIS A 126 4.84 5.03 9.62
C HIS A 126 4.94 4.34 10.98
N ALA A 127 5.13 3.02 11.01
CA ALA A 127 5.34 2.29 12.24
C ALA A 127 6.62 2.72 12.98
N TYR A 128 7.71 2.94 12.26
CA TYR A 128 8.95 3.48 12.81
C TYR A 128 8.73 4.87 13.38
N ASP A 129 8.10 5.77 12.65
CA ASP A 129 7.85 7.14 13.07
C ASP A 129 6.96 7.18 14.32
N ASN A 130 5.88 6.38 14.34
CA ASN A 130 5.02 6.21 15.50
C ASN A 130 5.80 5.75 16.73
N THR A 131 6.71 4.80 16.55
CA THR A 131 7.53 4.25 17.64
C THR A 131 8.58 5.25 18.11
N LYS A 132 9.32 5.85 17.18
CA LYS A 132 10.52 6.67 17.44
C LYS A 132 10.18 8.10 17.82
N PHE A 133 9.23 8.71 17.13
CA PHE A 133 8.88 10.13 17.28
C PHE A 133 7.56 10.35 18.02
N LYS A 134 6.83 9.27 18.36
CA LYS A 134 5.53 9.36 19.05
C LYS A 134 4.55 10.25 18.29
N VAL A 135 4.39 9.94 17.00
CA VAL A 135 3.52 10.67 16.06
C VAL A 135 2.11 10.80 16.64
N ASP A 136 1.59 12.02 16.58
CA ASP A 136 0.19 12.30 16.86
C ASP A 136 -0.54 12.37 15.52
N TRP A 137 -1.28 11.32 15.18
CA TRP A 137 -1.99 11.18 13.90
C TRP A 137 -3.14 12.18 13.73
N PHE A 138 -3.57 12.86 14.79
CA PHE A 138 -4.54 13.95 14.74
C PHE A 138 -3.89 15.32 14.56
N ASN A 139 -2.58 15.43 14.81
CA ASN A 139 -1.81 16.62 14.49
C ASN A 139 -1.38 16.59 13.02
N LEU A 140 -1.95 17.49 12.22
CA LEU A 140 -1.71 17.54 10.78
C LEU A 140 -0.23 17.69 10.42
N ARG A 141 0.59 18.38 11.23
CA ARG A 141 2.03 18.53 10.98
C ARG A 141 2.78 17.23 11.18
N HIS A 142 2.46 16.49 12.25
CA HIS A 142 3.08 15.20 12.54
C HIS A 142 2.69 14.18 11.48
N HIS A 143 1.41 14.10 11.13
CA HIS A 143 0.92 13.23 10.07
C HIS A 143 1.57 13.58 8.72
N ALA A 144 1.57 14.85 8.31
CA ALA A 144 2.22 15.29 7.07
C ALA A 144 3.71 14.93 7.05
N CYS A 145 4.42 15.11 8.16
CA CYS A 145 5.83 14.78 8.26
C CYS A 145 6.08 13.28 8.05
N SER A 146 5.25 12.42 8.64
CA SER A 146 5.38 10.97 8.48
C SER A 146 5.06 10.54 7.04
N GLU A 147 4.08 11.17 6.40
CA GLU A 147 3.75 10.95 4.98
C GLU A 147 4.89 11.36 4.04
N ILE A 148 5.52 12.51 4.28
CA ILE A 148 6.68 12.97 3.50
C ILE A 148 7.82 11.96 3.60
N ARG A 149 8.12 11.47 4.83
CA ARG A 149 9.16 10.47 5.07
C ARG A 149 8.82 9.15 4.41
N ALA A 150 7.59 8.65 4.59
CA ALA A 150 7.12 7.39 4.00
C ALA A 150 7.18 7.42 2.47
N SER A 151 6.71 8.50 1.84
CA SER A 151 6.78 8.65 0.37
C SER A 151 8.19 8.85 -0.16
N SER A 152 9.07 9.51 0.60
CA SER A 152 10.45 9.73 0.18
C SER A 152 11.31 8.46 0.28
N LEU A 153 11.10 7.66 1.33
CA LEU A 153 12.02 6.56 1.69
C LEU A 153 11.53 5.16 1.30
N SER A 154 10.23 4.97 0.99
CA SER A 154 9.68 3.66 0.62
C SER A 154 10.07 3.17 -0.77
N GLY A 155 10.27 4.09 -1.71
CA GLY A 155 10.46 3.80 -3.14
C GLY A 155 9.21 4.01 -4.00
N GLU A 156 8.05 4.35 -3.42
CA GLU A 156 6.81 4.52 -4.19
C GLU A 156 6.90 5.65 -5.25
N CYS A 157 7.73 6.68 -4.99
CA CYS A 157 7.96 7.79 -5.91
C CYS A 157 9.07 7.53 -6.94
N ARG A 158 9.63 6.32 -7.01
CA ARG A 158 10.73 5.94 -7.93
C ARG A 158 10.33 6.01 -9.40
N ILE A 159 9.08 5.70 -9.75
CA ILE A 159 8.63 5.50 -11.15
C ILE A 159 8.78 6.79 -11.98
N MET A 160 8.63 7.97 -11.38
CA MET A 160 8.84 9.23 -12.10
C MET A 160 10.30 9.43 -12.54
N GLN A 161 11.29 8.91 -11.82
CA GLN A 161 12.69 9.02 -12.26
C GLN A 161 12.99 8.13 -13.47
N GLN A 162 12.33 6.99 -13.65
CA GLN A 162 12.61 6.09 -14.80
C GLN A 162 12.02 6.61 -16.11
N PHE A 163 10.82 7.19 -16.10
CA PHE A 163 10.20 7.76 -17.31
C PHE A 163 10.90 9.05 -17.79
N TRP A 164 11.49 9.84 -16.89
CA TRP A 164 12.13 11.11 -17.22
C TRP A 164 13.65 11.02 -17.51
N ARG A 165 14.28 9.85 -17.35
CA ARG A 165 15.67 9.61 -17.82
C ARG A 165 15.85 9.77 -19.33
N SER A 166 14.77 9.82 -20.12
CA SER A 166 14.80 10.11 -21.55
C SER A 166 14.76 11.60 -21.89
N SER A 167 14.60 12.52 -20.91
CA SER A 167 14.53 13.96 -21.18
C SER A 167 15.40 14.74 -20.19
N ILE A 168 16.49 15.31 -20.72
CA ILE A 168 17.56 16.03 -20.03
C ILE A 168 16.98 17.20 -19.22
N SER A 169 17.37 17.30 -17.92
CA SER A 169 17.37 18.51 -17.05
C SER A 169 16.44 18.62 -15.81
N ARG A 170 15.67 17.60 -15.36
CA ARG A 170 14.82 17.76 -14.13
C ARG A 170 14.85 16.59 -13.14
N PHE A 171 16.05 16.11 -12.79
CA PHE A 171 16.18 14.88 -11.99
C PHE A 171 15.73 15.00 -10.52
N ASN A 172 15.73 16.20 -9.92
CA ASN A 172 15.37 16.38 -8.50
C ASN A 172 13.94 16.89 -8.25
N SER A 173 13.33 17.65 -9.17
CA SER A 173 11.99 18.20 -8.93
C SER A 173 10.92 17.10 -8.93
N GLY A 174 11.02 16.12 -9.83
CA GLY A 174 9.98 15.08 -9.97
C GLY A 174 9.78 14.20 -8.74
N HIS A 175 10.85 13.88 -7.99
CA HIS A 175 10.73 13.11 -6.74
C HIS A 175 10.06 13.94 -5.65
N GLN A 176 10.52 15.18 -5.44
CA GLN A 176 9.91 16.09 -4.47
C GLN A 176 8.44 16.38 -4.82
N ASP A 177 8.12 16.60 -6.09
CA ASP A 177 6.75 16.81 -6.57
C ASP A 177 5.87 15.60 -6.29
N CYS A 178 6.39 14.38 -6.51
CA CYS A 178 5.68 13.15 -6.15
C CYS A 178 5.44 13.06 -4.64
N VAL A 179 6.48 13.26 -3.82
CA VAL A 179 6.36 13.21 -2.36
C VAL A 179 5.37 14.24 -1.82
N ARG A 180 5.45 15.50 -2.28
CA ARG A 180 4.47 16.55 -1.94
C ARG A 180 3.05 16.13 -2.29
N ARG A 181 2.86 15.64 -3.53
CA ARG A 181 1.53 15.21 -3.99
C ARG A 181 0.97 14.07 -3.13
N ARG A 182 1.78 13.07 -2.81
CA ARG A 182 1.36 11.91 -2.00
C ARG A 182 1.00 12.35 -0.58
N ALA A 183 1.84 13.15 0.06
CA ALA A 183 1.57 13.67 1.40
C ALA A 183 0.30 14.53 1.46
N VAL A 184 0.05 15.40 0.46
CA VAL A 184 -1.18 16.19 0.39
C VAL A 184 -2.41 15.29 0.23
N LEU A 185 -2.34 14.25 -0.60
CA LEU A 185 -3.45 13.32 -0.80
C LEU A 185 -3.77 12.51 0.47
N SER A 186 -2.75 12.05 1.20
CA SER A 186 -2.99 11.33 2.47
C SER A 186 -3.56 12.26 3.54
N LEU A 187 -3.02 13.48 3.66
CA LEU A 187 -3.47 14.43 4.67
C LEU A 187 -4.93 14.88 4.47
N GLN A 188 -5.42 14.95 3.23
CA GLN A 188 -6.84 15.21 2.94
C GLN A 188 -7.80 14.16 3.50
N ALA A 189 -7.34 12.93 3.69
CA ALA A 189 -8.14 11.87 4.31
C ALA A 189 -8.19 12.00 5.84
N ASN A 190 -7.40 12.90 6.44
CA ASN A 190 -7.41 13.12 7.88
C ASN A 190 -8.65 13.91 8.31
N PRO A 191 -9.38 13.48 9.37
CA PRO A 191 -10.60 14.15 9.81
C PRO A 191 -10.39 15.60 10.29
N ASN A 192 -9.17 15.97 10.71
CA ASN A 192 -8.85 17.33 11.14
C ASN A 192 -8.45 18.25 9.97
N CYS A 193 -8.31 17.71 8.75
CA CYS A 193 -8.00 18.47 7.55
C CYS A 193 -9.32 18.93 6.90
N LYS A 194 -9.45 20.25 6.71
CA LYS A 194 -10.67 20.87 6.17
C LYS A 194 -10.79 20.70 4.66
N ASP A 195 -9.70 20.98 3.96
CA ASP A 195 -9.67 21.01 2.51
C ASP A 195 -8.24 20.79 1.99
N LYS A 196 -8.12 20.75 0.66
CA LYS A 196 -6.86 20.57 -0.05
C LYS A 196 -5.87 21.72 0.19
N ASP A 197 -6.34 22.95 0.34
CA ASP A 197 -5.47 24.12 0.47
C ASP A 197 -4.78 24.11 1.85
N GLN A 198 -5.52 23.74 2.90
CA GLN A 198 -4.95 23.48 4.21
C GLN A 198 -3.93 22.34 4.15
N ALA A 199 -4.26 21.23 3.48
CA ALA A 199 -3.34 20.11 3.36
C ALA A 199 -2.02 20.52 2.70
N GLN A 200 -2.12 21.27 1.59
CA GLN A 200 -0.95 21.77 0.87
C GLN A 200 -0.13 22.74 1.71
N SER A 201 -0.77 23.68 2.40
CA SER A 201 -0.08 24.61 3.29
C SER A 201 0.69 23.90 4.41
N ILE A 202 0.12 22.87 5.03
CA ILE A 202 0.77 22.11 6.10
C ILE A 202 1.93 21.27 5.57
N VAL A 203 1.74 20.61 4.43
CA VAL A 203 2.82 19.85 3.77
C VAL A 203 3.98 20.78 3.43
N ASP A 204 3.70 21.94 2.81
CA ASP A 204 4.72 22.90 2.43
C ASP A 204 5.46 23.48 3.64
N GLU A 205 4.77 23.72 4.75
CA GLU A 205 5.34 24.18 6.02
C GLU A 205 6.41 23.23 6.58
N VAL A 206 6.13 21.92 6.58
CA VAL A 206 7.03 20.93 7.21
C VAL A 206 7.99 20.26 6.22
N PHE A 207 7.81 20.51 4.91
CA PHE A 207 8.45 19.72 3.86
C PHE A 207 9.98 19.66 3.99
N GLU A 208 10.64 20.80 4.10
CA GLU A 208 12.10 20.86 4.09
C GLU A 208 12.70 20.07 5.26
N SER A 209 12.13 20.20 6.45
CA SER A 209 12.61 19.46 7.63
C SER A 209 12.37 17.96 7.48
N CYS A 210 11.18 17.55 7.06
CA CYS A 210 10.78 16.14 7.03
C CYS A 210 11.38 15.38 5.85
N PHE A 211 11.53 16.03 4.69
CA PHE A 211 12.11 15.42 3.49
C PHE A 211 13.61 15.15 3.65
N ASN A 212 14.33 16.02 4.37
CA ASN A 212 15.76 15.88 4.63
C ASN A 212 16.07 14.91 5.80
N ASP A 213 15.05 14.49 6.56
CA ASP A 213 15.22 13.51 7.62
C ASP A 213 15.08 12.09 7.08
N THR A 214 16.23 11.47 6.80
CA THR A 214 16.33 10.16 6.14
C THR A 214 16.24 8.97 7.09
N ARG A 215 16.16 9.20 8.41
CA ARG A 215 16.16 8.13 9.42
C ARG A 215 15.04 7.12 9.13
N PRO A 216 15.24 5.82 9.36
CA PRO A 216 16.47 5.21 9.89
C PRO A 216 17.57 4.99 8.84
N PHE A 217 17.34 5.33 7.57
CA PHE A 217 18.37 5.24 6.54
C PHE A 217 19.39 6.37 6.67
N GLU A 218 20.61 6.14 6.16
CA GLU A 218 21.64 7.19 6.11
C GLU A 218 21.34 8.22 5.02
N MET A 219 20.75 7.77 3.90
CA MET A 219 20.41 8.61 2.75
C MET A 219 19.17 8.08 2.03
N ILE A 220 18.56 8.92 1.19
CA ILE A 220 17.57 8.47 0.22
C ILE A 220 18.29 7.61 -0.81
N TYR A 221 17.99 6.31 -0.84
CA TYR A 221 18.76 5.30 -1.58
C TYR A 221 17.99 4.68 -2.76
N ARG A 222 16.75 5.12 -3.03
CA ARG A 222 15.88 4.63 -4.10
C ARG A 222 15.41 5.72 -5.04
#